data_AF-A0A8D2LXM0-F1
#
_entry.id   AF-A0A8D2LXM0-F1
#
_cell.length_a   1.000
_cell.length_b   1.000
_cell.length_c   1.000
_cell.angle_alpha   90.00
_cell.angle_beta   90.00
_cell.angle_gamma   90.00
#
_symmetry.space_group_name_H-M   'P 1'
#
loop_
_entity.id
_entity.type
_entity.pdbx_description
1 polymer ?
#
loop_
_entity_poly.entity_id
_entity_poly.type
_entity_poly.pdbx_seq_one_letter_code
_entity_poly.pdbx_strand_id
1 'polypeptide(L)'
;LELICEKAIGTCNRPLGAGEALRRVMECLASGILLPGGPGVHDPCEREPTDALSSLTVQQREAITHSAQHALRLSAFGQIYKVLEMDPLPSNKSFQKYPWSGTDKEVGPGHLLSERGHRSRDTV
;
A
#
# COMPACT_ATOMS: atom_id res chain seq x y z
N LEU A 1 1.57 -4.27 21.19
CA LEU A 1 0.87 -4.04 19.89
C LEU A 1 1.04 -2.60 19.43
N GLU A 2 0.65 -1.62 20.26
CA GLU A 2 0.71 -0.19 19.96
C GLU A 2 2.05 0.28 19.37
N LEU A 3 3.15 -0.08 20.03
CA LEU A 3 4.51 0.33 19.62
C LEU A 3 4.91 -0.21 18.24
N ILE A 4 4.48 -1.43 17.88
CA ILE A 4 4.70 -1.98 16.54
C ILE A 4 3.89 -1.21 15.50
N CYS A 5 2.63 -0.88 15.81
CA CYS A 5 1.78 -0.11 14.91
C CYS A 5 2.37 1.27 14.65
N GLU A 6 2.78 1.97 15.70
CA GLU A 6 3.42 3.29 15.60
C GLU A 6 4.69 3.20 14.75
N LYS A 7 5.64 2.31 15.08
CA LYS A 7 6.90 2.20 14.33
C LYS A 7 6.69 1.78 12.87
N ALA A 8 5.78 0.85 12.59
CA ALA A 8 5.54 0.39 11.23
C ALA A 8 4.90 1.49 10.36
N ILE A 9 3.91 2.21 10.90
CA ILE A 9 3.17 3.25 10.19
C ILE A 9 3.98 4.56 10.11
N GLY A 10 4.68 4.92 11.19
CA GLY A 10 5.46 6.15 11.32
C GLY A 10 6.67 6.24 10.37
N THR A 11 7.07 5.12 9.75
CA THR A 11 8.10 5.13 8.69
C THR A 11 7.60 5.68 7.35
N CYS A 12 6.30 5.97 7.20
CA CYS A 12 5.74 6.53 5.98
C CYS A 12 5.69 8.05 5.99
N ASN A 13 6.15 8.67 4.90
CA ASN A 13 6.12 10.12 4.70
C ASN A 13 4.77 10.64 4.15
N ARG A 14 3.71 9.85 4.25
CA ARG A 14 2.35 10.22 3.82
C ARG A 14 1.30 9.58 4.74
N PRO A 15 0.10 10.17 4.87
CA PRO A 15 -1.03 9.52 5.51
C PRO A 15 -1.38 8.20 4.81
N LEU A 16 -1.72 7.18 5.59
CA LEU A 16 -2.12 5.86 5.09
C LEU A 16 -3.59 5.61 5.40
N GLY A 17 -4.30 4.98 4.47
CA GLY A 17 -5.61 4.40 4.77
C GLY A 17 -5.47 3.16 5.66
N ALA A 18 -6.54 2.76 6.37
CA ALA A 18 -6.51 1.66 7.32
C ALA A 18 -5.99 0.33 6.73
N GLY A 19 -6.39 -0.01 5.51
CA GLY A 19 -5.93 -1.24 4.84
C GLY A 19 -4.44 -1.21 4.48
N GLU A 20 -3.92 -0.05 4.08
CA GLU A 20 -2.49 0.13 3.78
C GLU A 20 -1.66 0.13 5.07
N ALA A 21 -2.14 0.80 6.13
CA ALA A 21 -1.54 0.79 7.45
C ALA A 21 -1.44 -0.65 8.02
N LEU A 22 -2.52 -1.42 7.95
CA LEU A 22 -2.53 -2.83 8.37
C LEU A 22 -1.54 -3.67 7.56
N ARG A 23 -1.48 -3.48 6.24
CA ARG A 23 -0.50 -4.16 5.39
C ARG A 23 0.93 -3.88 5.84
N ARG A 24 1.26 -2.63 6.15
CA ARG A 24 2.60 -2.26 6.64
C ARG A 24 2.94 -2.89 7.98
N VAL A 25 1.98 -2.94 8.91
CA VAL A 25 2.18 -3.62 10.20
C VAL A 25 2.49 -5.10 9.97
N MET A 26 1.76 -5.78 9.07
CA MET A 26 2.03 -7.17 8.71
C MET A 26 3.39 -7.33 8.02
N GLU A 27 3.80 -6.43 7.12
CA GLU A 27 5.12 -6.43 6.48
C GLU A 27 6.26 -6.31 7.50
N CYS A 28 6.13 -5.37 8.44
CA CYS A 28 7.10 -5.17 9.52
C CYS A 28 7.26 -6.42 10.40
N LEU A 29 6.15 -7.06 10.77
CA LEU A 29 6.19 -8.32 11.53
C LEU A 29 6.77 -9.47 10.69
N ALA A 30 6.34 -9.59 9.43
CA ALA A 30 6.75 -10.66 8.52
C ALA A 30 8.23 -10.60 8.14
N SER A 31 8.86 -9.41 8.23
CA SER A 31 10.31 -9.23 8.00
C SER A 31 11.16 -9.85 9.11
N GLY A 32 10.56 -10.33 10.20
CA GLY A 32 11.26 -10.97 11.30
C GLY A 32 11.86 -9.99 12.30
N ILE A 33 11.31 -8.77 12.42
CA ILE A 33 11.75 -7.77 13.42
C ILE A 33 11.79 -8.31 14.86
N LEU A 34 10.96 -9.32 15.15
CA LEU A 34 10.85 -9.97 16.45
C LEU A 34 11.83 -11.12 16.69
N LEU A 35 12.48 -11.62 15.64
CA LEU A 35 13.32 -12.81 15.72
C LEU A 35 14.64 -12.50 16.46
N PRO A 36 15.26 -13.50 17.12
CA PRO A 36 16.56 -13.33 17.74
C PRO A 36 17.61 -12.79 16.75
N GLY A 37 18.41 -11.82 17.18
CA GLY A 37 19.40 -11.15 16.32
C GLY A 37 18.81 -10.08 15.38
N GLY A 38 17.50 -9.90 15.36
CA GLY A 38 16.84 -8.77 14.71
C GLY A 38 17.00 -7.46 15.51
N PRO A 39 16.60 -6.31 14.94
CA PRO A 39 16.73 -5.01 15.60
C PRO A 39 15.82 -4.86 16.83
N GLY A 40 14.82 -5.74 17.00
CA GLY A 40 13.93 -5.73 18.16
C GLY A 40 13.02 -4.51 18.23
N VAL A 41 12.35 -4.32 19.38
CA VAL A 41 11.46 -3.19 19.61
C VAL A 41 11.85 -2.50 20.90
N HIS A 42 12.56 -1.38 20.79
CA HIS A 42 12.96 -0.60 21.95
C HIS A 42 11.77 0.05 22.65
N ASP A 43 11.65 -0.15 23.96
CA ASP A 43 10.65 0.51 24.82
C ASP A 43 10.99 2.00 25.02
N PRO A 44 10.21 2.95 24.49
CA PRO A 44 10.50 4.37 24.62
C PRO A 44 10.26 4.92 26.05
N CYS A 45 9.61 4.15 26.93
CA CYS A 45 9.33 4.55 28.31
C CYS A 45 10.45 4.13 29.28
N GLU A 46 11.38 3.30 28.84
CA GLU A 46 12.52 2.86 29.64
C GLU A 46 13.76 3.72 29.37
N ARG A 47 14.54 3.97 30.43
CA ARG A 47 15.78 4.75 30.33
C ARG A 47 16.90 3.96 29.65
N GLU A 48 17.01 2.69 30.00
CA GLU A 48 18.03 1.79 29.45
C GLU A 48 17.51 1.09 28.19
N PRO A 49 18.39 0.69 27.25
CA PRO A 49 18.01 0.00 26.03
C PRO A 49 17.27 -1.32 26.30
N THR A 50 15.93 -1.24 26.33
CA THR A 50 15.07 -2.35 26.79
C THR A 50 14.21 -2.82 25.63
N ASP A 51 14.23 -4.13 25.35
CA ASP A 51 13.31 -4.73 24.39
C ASP A 51 11.91 -4.83 25.02
N ALA A 52 10.96 -4.06 24.48
CA ALA A 52 9.56 -4.02 24.88
C ALA A 52 8.86 -5.39 24.76
N LEU A 53 9.46 -6.34 24.04
CA LEU A 53 8.92 -7.67 23.82
C LEU A 53 9.72 -8.77 24.53
N SER A 54 10.63 -8.40 25.43
CA SER A 54 11.49 -9.32 26.19
C SER A 54 10.74 -10.46 26.91
N SER A 55 9.46 -10.27 27.24
CA SER A 55 8.60 -11.29 27.83
C SER A 55 8.18 -12.42 26.87
N LEU A 56 8.31 -12.23 25.56
CA LEU A 56 7.99 -13.24 24.55
C LEU A 56 9.11 -14.25 24.39
N THR A 57 8.76 -15.54 24.42
CA THR A 57 9.69 -16.62 24.09
C THR A 57 10.05 -16.61 22.60
N VAL A 58 11.16 -17.28 22.26
CA VAL A 58 11.60 -17.43 20.86
C VAL A 58 10.49 -18.07 20.02
N GLN A 59 9.83 -19.11 20.53
CA GLN A 59 8.74 -19.81 19.84
C GLN A 59 7.53 -18.89 19.61
N GLN A 60 7.20 -18.04 20.57
CA GLN A 60 6.12 -17.06 20.40
C GLN A 60 6.47 -16.02 19.32
N ARG A 61 7.72 -15.56 19.28
CA ARG A 61 8.21 -14.62 18.26
C ARG A 61 8.19 -15.24 16.86
N GLU A 62 8.61 -16.49 16.74
CA GLU A 62 8.53 -17.27 15.50
C GLU A 62 7.09 -17.46 15.05
N ALA A 63 6.19 -17.83 15.97
CA ALA A 63 4.77 -18.01 15.68
C ALA A 63 4.10 -16.72 15.19
N ILE A 64 4.39 -15.57 15.83
CA ILE A 64 3.90 -14.25 15.39
C ILE A 64 4.43 -13.92 13.99
N THR A 65 5.73 -14.11 13.77
CA THR A 65 6.38 -13.83 12.48
C THR A 65 5.76 -14.69 11.38
N HIS A 66 5.61 -15.99 11.61
CA HIS A 66 5.00 -16.93 10.68
C HIS A 66 3.53 -16.57 10.38
N SER A 67 2.75 -16.23 11.42
CA SER A 67 1.36 -15.79 11.27
C SER A 67 1.26 -14.53 10.41
N ALA A 68 2.12 -13.53 10.66
CA ALA A 68 2.18 -12.30 9.86
C ALA A 68 2.55 -12.57 8.39
N GLN A 69 3.51 -13.45 8.13
CA GLN A 69 3.88 -13.87 6.77
C GLN A 69 2.71 -14.54 6.04
N HIS A 70 1.90 -15.33 6.75
CA HIS A 70 0.69 -15.94 6.18
C HIS A 70 -0.38 -14.88 5.90
N ALA A 71 -0.67 -14.02 6.87
CA ALA A 71 -1.66 -12.95 6.76
C ALA A 71 -1.32 -11.96 5.63
N LEU A 72 -0.05 -11.62 5.45
CA LEU A 72 0.40 -10.75 4.37
C LEU A 72 0.12 -11.37 3.00
N ARG A 73 0.40 -12.67 2.83
CA ARG A 73 0.06 -13.41 1.59
C ARG A 73 -1.45 -13.41 1.35
N LEU A 74 -2.26 -13.71 2.36
CA LEU A 74 -3.72 -13.63 2.24
C LEU A 74 -4.17 -12.24 1.80
N SER A 75 -3.65 -11.17 2.41
CA SER A 75 -3.96 -9.78 2.04
C SER A 75 -3.57 -9.46 0.60
N ALA A 76 -2.40 -9.92 0.13
CA ALA A 76 -1.93 -9.70 -1.24
C ALA A 76 -2.84 -10.38 -2.28
N PHE A 77 -3.42 -11.53 -1.95
CA PHE A 77 -4.33 -12.28 -2.82
C PHE A 77 -5.82 -11.97 -2.59
N GLY A 78 -6.15 -10.81 -2.01
CA GLY A 78 -7.54 -10.37 -1.81
C GLY A 78 -8.31 -11.17 -0.76
N GLN A 79 -7.61 -11.93 0.09
CA GLN A 79 -8.18 -12.78 1.14
C GLN A 79 -8.05 -12.15 2.53
N ILE A 80 -8.02 -10.82 2.63
CA ILE A 80 -7.90 -10.10 3.91
C ILE A 80 -9.07 -10.38 4.86
N TYR A 81 -10.25 -10.74 4.33
CA TYR A 81 -11.41 -11.15 5.13
C TYR A 81 -11.10 -12.35 6.04
N LYS A 82 -10.21 -13.27 5.60
CA LYS A 82 -9.74 -14.38 6.44
C LYS A 82 -8.86 -13.93 7.59
N VAL A 83 -8.05 -12.89 7.37
CA VAL A 83 -7.19 -12.28 8.40
C VAL A 83 -8.03 -11.53 9.43
N LEU A 84 -9.10 -10.88 8.97
CA LEU A 84 -10.05 -10.15 9.81
C LEU A 84 -11.12 -11.04 10.44
N GLU A 85 -11.07 -12.36 10.21
CA GLU A 85 -12.03 -13.34 10.71
C GLU A 85 -13.50 -12.96 10.42
N MET A 86 -13.73 -12.47 9.20
CA MET A 86 -15.05 -12.04 8.74
C MET A 86 -15.44 -12.71 7.43
N ASP A 87 -16.73 -12.69 7.11
CA ASP A 87 -17.21 -13.05 5.79
C ASP A 87 -16.70 -12.07 4.72
N PRO A 88 -16.44 -12.54 3.49
CA PRO A 88 -16.10 -11.65 2.40
C PRO A 88 -17.24 -10.67 2.15
N LEU A 89 -16.90 -9.37 2.08
CA LEU A 89 -17.88 -8.35 1.73
C LEU A 89 -18.50 -8.64 0.35
N PRO A 90 -19.78 -8.28 0.13
CA PRO A 90 -20.43 -8.49 -1.16
C PRO A 90 -19.60 -7.87 -2.29
N SER A 91 -19.17 -8.69 -3.25
CA SER A 91 -18.36 -8.19 -4.36
C SER A 91 -19.23 -7.36 -5.30
N ASN A 92 -19.17 -6.04 -5.22
CA ASN A 92 -19.72 -5.18 -6.27
C ASN A 92 -18.76 -5.23 -7.45
N LYS A 93 -18.84 -6.29 -8.27
CA LYS A 93 -18.07 -6.40 -9.52
C LYS A 93 -18.64 -5.43 -10.55
N SER A 94 -18.54 -4.13 -10.29
CA SER A 94 -18.21 -3.22 -11.38
C SER A 94 -16.68 -3.25 -11.44
N PHE A 95 -16.14 -3.78 -12.53
CA PHE A 95 -14.74 -3.59 -12.89
C PHE A 95 -14.55 -2.06 -13.03
N GLN A 96 -14.25 -1.37 -11.92
CA GLN A 96 -13.86 0.03 -11.93
C GLN A 96 -12.56 0.07 -12.73
N LYS A 97 -12.69 0.33 -14.02
CA LYS A 97 -11.59 0.69 -14.91
C LYS A 97 -10.73 1.70 -14.15
N TYR A 98 -9.49 1.33 -13.86
CA TYR A 98 -8.55 2.23 -13.22
C TYR A 98 -8.51 3.57 -13.99
N PRO A 99 -8.60 4.73 -13.32
CA PRO A 99 -8.52 6.04 -13.94
C PRO A 99 -7.17 6.39 -14.59
N TRP A 100 -6.20 5.47 -14.64
CA TRP A 100 -5.00 5.64 -15.47
C TRP A 100 -5.28 5.54 -16.98
N SER A 101 -6.52 5.24 -17.38
CA SER A 101 -7.01 5.47 -18.74
C SER A 101 -7.50 6.91 -18.92
N GLY A 102 -6.58 7.86 -18.83
CA GLY A 102 -6.85 9.24 -19.17
C GLY A 102 -5.63 10.13 -18.98
N THR A 103 -4.87 10.34 -20.05
CA THR A 103 -4.61 11.65 -20.67
C THR A 103 -3.44 11.52 -21.65
N ASP A 104 -3.74 11.32 -22.94
CA ASP A 104 -3.02 12.07 -23.95
C ASP A 104 -4.02 13.07 -24.51
N LYS A 105 -3.91 14.31 -24.03
CA LYS A 105 -4.42 15.46 -24.77
C LYS A 105 -3.47 15.62 -25.96
N GLU A 106 -3.71 14.86 -27.02
CA GLU A 106 -3.08 15.12 -28.31
C GLU A 106 -3.62 16.45 -28.83
N VAL A 107 -2.70 17.38 -28.96
CA VAL A 107 -2.89 18.71 -29.52
C VAL A 107 -3.19 18.55 -31.02
N GLY A 108 -4.46 18.73 -31.39
CA GLY A 108 -4.93 19.25 -32.67
C GLY A 108 -4.78 18.37 -33.92
N PRO A 109 -5.86 18.26 -34.70
CA PRO A 109 -5.74 18.47 -36.14
C PRO A 109 -6.65 19.61 -36.59
N GLY A 110 -6.05 20.47 -37.43
CA GLY A 110 -6.68 21.64 -38.00
C GLY A 110 -8.00 21.32 -38.68
N HIS A 111 -9.01 22.12 -38.35
CA HIS A 111 -10.24 22.21 -39.11
C HIS A 111 -9.91 22.96 -40.41
N LEU A 112 -9.74 22.21 -41.50
CA LEU A 112 -9.71 22.78 -42.86
C LEU A 112 -10.94 22.26 -43.62
N LEU A 113 -11.78 23.22 -44.05
CA LEU A 113 -12.52 23.31 -45.32
C LEU A 113 -14.02 23.59 -45.18
N SER A 114 -14.35 24.87 -45.28
CA SER A 114 -15.30 25.42 -46.26
C SER A 114 -15.06 26.95 -46.22
N GLU A 115 -14.80 27.71 -47.28
CA GLU A 115 -15.43 27.71 -48.59
C GLU A 115 -14.45 28.21 -49.66
N ARG A 116 -14.60 27.69 -50.88
CA ARG A 116 -13.97 28.22 -52.09
C ARG A 116 -14.65 29.52 -52.50
N GLY A 117 -13.87 30.52 -52.90
CA GLY A 117 -14.39 31.59 -53.74
C GLY A 117 -13.43 32.73 -54.04
N HIS A 118 -12.75 32.64 -55.20
CA HIS A 118 -12.31 33.78 -56.04
C HIS A 118 -11.24 34.74 -55.44
N ARG A 119 -10.15 35.16 -56.10
CA ARG A 119 -9.84 35.32 -57.52
C ARG A 119 -8.32 35.60 -57.64
N SER A 120 -7.73 35.03 -58.69
CA SER A 120 -6.46 35.27 -59.39
C SER A 120 -5.37 36.18 -58.80
N ARG A 121 -4.17 35.61 -58.70
CA ARG A 121 -2.87 36.28 -58.92
C ARG A 121 -2.66 36.48 -60.42
N ASP A 122 -2.10 37.63 -60.80
CA ASP A 122 -1.42 37.98 -62.05
C ASP A 122 -0.85 39.40 -61.78
N THR A 123 0.39 39.86 -62.05
CA THR A 123 1.59 39.35 -62.71
C THR A 123 2.74 40.35 -62.39
N VAL A 124 4.00 39.89 -62.47
CA VAL A 124 5.31 40.60 -62.52
C VAL A 124 5.78 41.35 -61.27
#